data_AF-A0AAU5QR11-F1
#
_entry.id   AF-A0AAU5QR11-F1
#
_cell.length_a   1.000
_cell.length_b   1.000
_cell.length_c   1.000
_cell.angle_alpha   90.00
_cell.angle_beta   90.00
_cell.angle_gamma   90.00
#
_symmetry.space_group_name_H-M   'P 1'
#
loop_
_entity.id
_entity.type
_entity.pdbx_description
1 polymer ?
#
loop_
_entity_poly.entity_id
_entity_poly.type
_entity_poly.pdbx_seq_one_letter_code
_entity_poly.pdbx_strand_id
1 'polypeptide(L)'
;MATAPRLAPGTTLVTVPGRGLALRTPDGDFLHVDTAATDPQALTAALTTGVADPDPELDRLITAFERAGYARPSNTEPVGRIAGRTVLLLGDPQLLAPLDRFVRAEGGQPRSAAPAELAALGRGPRRPRTAVVWCLDTPVPPGLWDEADHLPARGTAWLRCHREGAQVWLEPLADRPGDVTAAHVRRRRLAATPAHRELDAYWQGLRTPETESLSTATSAALIASLLTADLIAWAAGDPGSDALPLRRRLRRLDLRDLTVTQHPVLPVPDVAPLPARTGP
;
A
#
# COMPACT_ATOMS: atom_id res chain seq x y z
N MET A 1 3.00 32.80 26.89
CA MET A 1 2.74 31.44 26.36
C MET A 1 2.99 31.44 24.87
N ALA A 2 4.02 30.75 24.43
CA ALA A 2 4.30 30.54 23.01
C ALA A 2 3.73 29.18 22.57
N THR A 3 3.33 29.07 21.30
CA THR A 3 2.97 27.78 20.71
C THR A 3 4.24 26.94 20.60
N ALA A 4 4.30 25.87 21.37
CA ALA A 4 5.40 24.91 21.34
C ALA A 4 5.07 23.75 20.39
N PRO A 5 6.08 23.05 19.87
CA PRO A 5 5.94 21.77 19.20
C PRO A 5 5.33 20.72 20.14
N ARG A 6 4.65 19.73 19.56
CA ARG A 6 4.11 18.57 20.28
C ARG A 6 4.86 17.31 19.90
N LEU A 7 4.86 16.32 20.79
CA LEU A 7 5.41 14.99 20.47
C LEU A 7 4.84 14.46 19.15
N ALA A 8 5.75 13.88 18.36
CA ALA A 8 5.38 13.18 17.15
C ALA A 8 4.56 11.91 17.49
N PRO A 9 3.59 11.50 16.66
CA PRO A 9 2.84 10.26 16.87
C PRO A 9 3.75 9.04 17.09
N GLY A 10 3.37 8.15 18.00
CA GLY A 10 4.17 6.97 18.37
C GLY A 10 5.32 7.26 19.34
N THR A 11 5.57 8.53 19.64
CA THR A 11 6.57 8.93 20.63
C THR A 11 5.93 9.18 21.98
N THR A 12 6.54 8.67 23.06
CA THR A 12 6.02 8.84 24.43
C THR A 12 7.13 9.18 25.40
N LEU A 13 6.89 10.15 26.28
CA LEU A 13 7.77 10.41 27.42
C LEU A 13 7.40 9.51 28.60
N VAL A 14 8.40 8.91 29.22
CA VAL A 14 8.27 7.96 30.33
C VAL A 14 9.16 8.39 31.47
N THR A 15 8.56 8.63 32.64
CA THR A 15 9.32 8.86 33.88
C THR A 15 9.76 7.51 34.44
N VAL A 16 11.07 7.29 34.52
CA VAL A 16 11.67 6.06 35.03
C VAL A 16 12.09 6.27 36.49
N PRO A 17 11.53 5.50 37.45
CA PRO A 17 11.89 5.62 38.86
C PRO A 17 13.40 5.51 39.08
N GLY A 18 13.98 6.52 39.74
CA GLY A 18 15.43 6.58 40.03
C GLY A 18 16.35 6.82 38.84
N ARG A 19 15.82 7.05 37.63
CA ARG A 19 16.62 7.26 36.39
C ARG A 19 16.20 8.48 35.55
N GLY A 20 15.20 9.22 35.99
CA GLY A 20 14.75 10.43 35.30
C GLY A 20 13.86 10.14 34.09
N LEU A 21 13.96 10.96 33.05
CA LEU A 21 13.06 10.93 31.90
C LEU A 21 13.64 10.08 30.76
N ALA A 22 12.78 9.33 30.08
CA ALA A 22 13.11 8.56 28.89
C ALA A 22 12.10 8.82 27.78
N LEU A 23 12.56 8.77 26.54
CA LEU A 23 11.75 8.82 25.34
C LEU A 23 11.57 7.41 24.80
N ARG A 24 10.32 6.95 24.67
CA ARG A 24 9.98 5.81 23.82
C ARG A 24 9.84 6.30 22.38
N THR A 25 10.69 5.81 21.49
CA THR A 25 10.63 6.14 20.05
C THR A 25 9.47 5.41 19.36
N PRO A 26 9.04 5.85 18.17
CA PRO A 26 8.03 5.14 17.37
C PRO A 26 8.43 3.69 17.04
N ASP A 27 9.73 3.42 16.89
CA ASP A 27 10.28 2.09 16.59
C ASP A 27 10.36 1.19 17.84
N GLY A 28 10.06 1.75 19.01
CA GLY A 28 9.97 1.01 20.27
C GLY A 28 11.25 0.99 21.11
N ASP A 29 12.26 1.77 20.73
CA ASP A 29 13.47 1.98 21.52
C ASP A 29 13.23 2.95 22.68
N PHE A 30 14.12 2.91 23.67
CA PHE A 30 14.15 3.88 24.76
C PHE A 30 15.43 4.70 24.73
N LEU A 31 15.29 6.03 24.68
CA LEU A 31 16.39 6.98 24.76
C LEU A 31 16.32 7.70 26.10
N HIS A 32 17.44 7.82 26.81
CA HIS A 32 17.49 8.68 27.99
C HIS A 32 17.39 10.15 27.58
N VAL A 33 16.56 10.92 28.28
CA VAL A 33 16.45 12.37 28.09
C VAL A 33 17.22 13.03 29.23
N ASP A 34 18.38 13.58 28.90
CA ASP A 34 19.11 14.45 29.82
C ASP A 34 18.38 15.80 29.87
N THR A 35 17.66 16.05 30.96
CA THR A 35 16.93 17.30 31.19
C THR A 35 17.81 18.39 31.81
N ALA A 36 19.07 18.08 32.16
CA ALA A 36 19.96 18.98 32.88
C ALA A 36 19.24 19.67 34.07
N ALA A 37 19.12 21.00 34.05
CA ALA A 37 18.45 21.78 35.08
C ALA A 37 16.93 21.99 34.82
N THR A 38 16.43 21.61 33.65
CA THR A 38 15.01 21.74 33.31
C THR A 38 14.18 20.72 34.09
N ASP A 39 13.06 21.17 34.65
CA ASP A 39 12.08 20.29 35.27
C ASP A 39 11.50 19.31 34.21
N PRO A 40 11.65 17.98 34.39
CA PRO A 40 11.06 16.99 33.49
C PRO A 40 9.53 17.15 33.31
N GLN A 41 8.81 17.67 34.31
CA GLN A 41 7.37 17.91 34.19
C GLN A 41 7.07 19.09 33.28
N ALA A 42 7.86 20.16 33.33
CA ALA A 42 7.73 21.32 32.44
C ALA A 42 7.97 20.91 30.98
N LEU A 43 9.01 20.11 30.71
CA LEU A 43 9.27 19.57 29.37
C LEU A 43 8.12 18.69 28.87
N THR A 44 7.61 17.80 29.73
CA THR A 44 6.47 16.93 29.39
C THR A 44 5.21 17.73 29.11
N ALA A 45 4.90 18.74 29.94
CA ALA A 45 3.74 19.62 29.74
C ALA A 45 3.86 20.39 28.42
N ALA A 46 5.04 20.94 28.11
CA ALA A 46 5.28 21.67 26.87
C ALA A 46 5.05 20.81 25.63
N LEU A 47 5.65 19.62 25.59
CA LEU A 47 5.58 18.72 24.43
C LEU A 47 4.24 17.97 24.30
N THR A 48 3.40 17.94 25.33
CA THR A 48 2.06 17.31 25.27
C THR A 48 0.97 18.32 24.96
N THR A 49 1.03 19.50 25.58
CA THR A 49 0.02 20.55 25.42
C THR A 49 0.32 21.48 24.25
N GLY A 50 1.57 21.54 23.78
CA GLY A 50 2.02 22.50 22.77
C GLY A 50 2.09 23.93 23.30
N VAL A 51 2.28 24.08 24.61
CA VAL A 51 2.33 25.36 25.31
C VAL A 51 3.53 25.35 26.25
N ALA A 52 4.44 26.30 26.07
CA ALA A 52 5.59 26.48 26.95
C ALA A 52 5.62 27.89 27.53
N ASP A 53 6.12 27.97 28.76
CA ASP A 53 6.58 29.22 29.35
C ASP A 53 7.97 29.55 28.81
N PRO A 54 8.35 30.85 28.73
CA PRO A 54 9.64 31.24 28.18
C PRO A 54 10.78 30.79 29.09
N ASP A 55 11.52 29.77 28.67
CA ASP A 55 12.71 29.26 29.35
C ASP A 55 13.72 28.81 28.27
N PRO A 56 14.92 29.41 28.22
CA PRO A 56 15.90 29.10 27.17
C PRO A 56 16.40 27.65 27.20
N GLU A 57 16.46 27.00 28.36
CA GLU A 57 16.90 25.60 28.43
C GLU A 57 15.77 24.65 27.99
N LEU A 58 14.53 24.97 28.36
CA LEU A 58 13.34 24.27 27.85
C LEU A 58 13.23 24.41 26.32
N ASP A 59 13.42 25.61 25.78
CA ASP A 59 13.40 25.89 24.34
C ASP A 59 14.49 25.09 23.59
N ARG A 60 15.68 24.97 24.20
CA ARG A 60 16.77 24.15 23.68
C ARG A 60 16.40 22.67 23.62
N LEU A 61 15.79 22.13 24.67
CA LEU A 61 15.33 20.73 24.71
C LEU A 61 14.22 20.48 23.69
N ILE A 62 13.23 21.37 23.60
CA ILE A 62 12.16 21.32 22.60
C ILE A 62 12.75 21.31 21.19
N THR A 63 13.71 22.19 20.91
CA THR A 63 14.41 22.25 19.62
C THR A 63 15.18 20.94 19.34
N ALA A 64 15.76 20.31 20.36
CA ALA A 64 16.44 19.02 20.21
C ALA A 64 15.44 17.90 19.80
N PHE A 65 14.25 17.89 20.40
CA PHE A 65 13.19 16.95 20.02
C PHE A 65 12.72 17.15 18.58
N GLU A 66 12.52 18.40 18.14
CA GLU A 66 12.15 18.69 16.76
C GLU A 66 13.25 18.27 15.77
N ARG A 67 14.51 18.63 16.05
CA ARG A 67 15.65 18.28 15.20
C ARG A 67 15.85 16.78 15.08
N ALA A 68 15.54 16.03 16.13
CA ALA A 68 15.58 14.57 16.14
C ALA A 68 14.33 13.91 15.51
N GLY A 69 13.31 14.69 15.14
CA GLY A 69 12.06 14.18 14.55
C GLY A 69 11.05 13.63 15.57
N TYR A 70 11.27 13.86 16.86
CA TYR A 70 10.41 13.39 17.95
C TYR A 70 9.37 14.42 18.40
N ALA A 71 9.43 15.64 17.88
CA ALA A 71 8.38 16.65 17.99
C ALA A 71 8.07 17.28 16.64
N ARG A 72 6.85 17.79 16.50
CA ARG A 72 6.32 18.45 15.31
C ARG A 72 5.56 19.72 15.70
N PRO A 73 5.42 20.69 14.77
CA PRO A 73 4.63 21.89 15.05
C PRO A 73 3.18 21.54 15.46
N SER A 74 2.66 22.23 16.47
CA SER A 74 1.32 21.96 17.03
C SER A 74 0.16 22.17 16.05
N ASN A 75 0.36 22.98 15.00
CA ASN A 75 -0.68 23.33 14.03
C ASN A 75 -0.64 22.50 12.74
N THR A 76 0.18 21.45 12.68
CA THR A 76 0.23 20.58 11.51
C THR A 76 -0.93 19.58 11.56
N GLU A 77 -2.05 19.93 10.94
CA GLU A 77 -3.11 18.96 10.62
C GLU A 77 -2.50 17.80 9.82
N PRO A 78 -2.80 16.53 10.16
CA PRO A 78 -2.32 15.40 9.40
C PRO A 78 -2.87 15.48 7.97
N VAL A 79 -2.00 15.76 7.00
CA VAL A 79 -2.37 15.58 5.59
C VAL A 79 -2.50 14.07 5.35
N GLY A 80 -3.67 13.64 4.86
CA GLY A 80 -3.88 12.23 4.53
C GLY A 80 -2.78 11.72 3.60
N ARG A 81 -2.31 10.48 3.83
CA ARG A 81 -1.11 9.94 3.17
C ARG A 81 -1.23 9.82 1.67
N ILE A 82 -2.46 9.75 1.16
CA ILE A 82 -2.76 9.75 -0.28
C ILE A 82 -3.57 11.00 -0.69
N ALA A 83 -3.45 12.10 0.06
CA ALA A 83 -4.15 13.35 -0.24
C ALA A 83 -3.88 13.86 -1.67
N GLY A 84 -4.96 14.25 -2.35
CA GLY A 84 -4.93 14.76 -3.72
C GLY A 84 -4.70 13.68 -4.79
N ARG A 85 -4.79 12.39 -4.44
CA ARG A 85 -4.81 11.29 -5.41
C ARG A 85 -6.24 10.82 -5.67
N THR A 86 -6.51 10.50 -6.93
CA THR A 86 -7.76 9.86 -7.36
C THR A 86 -7.54 8.35 -7.47
N VAL A 87 -8.43 7.55 -6.91
CA VAL A 87 -8.36 6.08 -6.98
C VAL A 87 -9.61 5.56 -7.69
N LEU A 88 -9.43 4.99 -8.86
CA LEU A 88 -10.53 4.39 -9.63
C LEU A 88 -10.72 2.94 -9.20
N LEU A 89 -11.94 2.60 -8.81
CA LEU A 89 -12.30 1.31 -8.24
C LEU A 89 -13.16 0.50 -9.21
N LEU A 90 -12.74 -0.74 -9.51
CA LEU A 90 -13.43 -1.64 -10.44
C LEU A 90 -13.50 -3.07 -9.89
N GLY A 91 -14.58 -3.77 -10.22
CA GLY A 91 -14.77 -5.19 -9.90
C GLY A 91 -15.76 -5.43 -8.75
N ASP A 92 -15.44 -6.39 -7.88
CA ASP A 92 -16.36 -6.95 -6.90
C ASP A 92 -16.74 -5.94 -5.78
N PRO A 93 -18.04 -5.62 -5.59
CA PRO A 93 -18.47 -4.64 -4.60
C PRO A 93 -18.11 -4.98 -3.15
N GLN A 94 -18.07 -6.26 -2.77
CA GLN A 94 -17.73 -6.67 -1.40
C GLN A 94 -16.26 -6.42 -1.11
N LEU A 95 -15.38 -6.66 -2.08
CA LEU A 95 -13.95 -6.35 -1.99
C LEU A 95 -13.69 -4.83 -2.00
N LEU A 96 -14.47 -4.07 -2.79
CA LEU A 96 -14.26 -2.64 -2.98
C LEU A 96 -14.84 -1.76 -1.85
N ALA A 97 -15.88 -2.20 -1.16
CA ALA A 97 -16.52 -1.42 -0.09
C ALA A 97 -15.55 -1.00 1.03
N PRO A 98 -14.75 -1.90 1.66
CA PRO A 98 -13.76 -1.49 2.64
C PRO A 98 -12.63 -0.64 2.02
N LEU A 99 -12.28 -0.89 0.75
CA LEU A 99 -11.24 -0.13 0.06
C LEU A 99 -11.64 1.34 -0.17
N ASP A 100 -12.88 1.60 -0.61
CA ASP A 100 -13.41 2.99 -0.73
C ASP A 100 -13.27 3.72 0.61
N ARG A 101 -13.71 3.10 1.71
CA ARG A 101 -13.63 3.68 3.05
C ARG A 101 -12.18 3.99 3.46
N PHE A 102 -11.25 3.06 3.25
CA PHE A 102 -9.85 3.24 3.65
C PHE A 102 -9.14 4.28 2.80
N VAL A 103 -9.41 4.33 1.49
CA VAL A 103 -8.90 5.39 0.61
C VAL A 103 -9.38 6.76 1.07
N ARG A 104 -10.65 6.93 1.44
CA ARG A 104 -11.18 8.20 1.98
C ARG A 104 -10.51 8.57 3.30
N ALA A 105 -10.35 7.59 4.20
CA ALA A 105 -9.72 7.81 5.51
C ALA A 105 -8.27 8.30 5.38
N GLU A 106 -7.55 7.86 4.34
CA GLU A 106 -6.19 8.30 4.03
C GLU A 106 -6.13 9.57 3.14
N GLY A 107 -7.27 10.25 2.95
CA GLY A 107 -7.39 11.52 2.23
C GLY A 107 -7.48 11.41 0.71
N GLY A 108 -7.61 10.19 0.18
CA GLY A 108 -7.77 9.93 -1.25
C GLY A 108 -9.19 10.19 -1.74
N GLN A 109 -9.36 10.22 -3.06
CA GLN A 109 -10.64 10.41 -3.73
C GLN A 109 -11.02 9.14 -4.50
N PRO A 110 -11.69 8.16 -3.86
CA PRO A 110 -12.13 6.97 -4.55
C PRO A 110 -13.36 7.27 -5.42
N ARG A 111 -13.36 6.67 -6.61
CA ARG A 111 -14.43 6.78 -7.60
C ARG A 111 -14.64 5.43 -8.27
N SER A 112 -15.85 4.91 -8.25
CA SER A 112 -16.22 3.74 -9.05
C SER A 112 -16.05 4.05 -10.55
N ALA A 113 -15.53 3.10 -11.31
CA ALA A 113 -15.35 3.24 -12.74
C ALA A 113 -15.80 1.97 -13.48
N ALA A 114 -16.21 2.12 -14.74
CA ALA A 114 -16.44 1.00 -15.64
C ALA A 114 -15.18 0.67 -16.47
N PRO A 115 -15.02 -0.58 -16.95
CA PRO A 115 -13.89 -0.95 -17.82
C PRO A 115 -13.74 -0.05 -19.07
N ALA A 116 -14.83 0.43 -19.64
CA ALA A 116 -14.82 1.34 -20.78
C ALA A 116 -14.14 2.69 -20.47
N GLU A 117 -14.20 3.17 -19.23
CA GLU A 117 -13.52 4.38 -18.81
C GLU A 117 -12.00 4.20 -18.77
N LEU A 118 -11.51 2.98 -18.49
CA LEU A 118 -10.07 2.68 -18.49
C LEU A 118 -9.48 2.78 -19.88
N ALA A 119 -10.19 2.30 -20.89
CA ALA A 119 -9.76 2.45 -22.29
C ALA A 119 -9.62 3.93 -22.70
N ALA A 120 -10.48 4.80 -22.17
CA ALA A 120 -10.35 6.24 -22.39
C ALA A 120 -9.13 6.84 -21.66
N LEU A 121 -8.79 6.34 -20.47
CA LEU A 121 -7.58 6.74 -19.75
C LEU A 121 -6.29 6.31 -20.47
N GLY A 122 -6.27 5.11 -21.06
CA GLY A 122 -5.13 4.60 -21.83
C GLY A 122 -4.80 5.45 -23.07
N ARG A 123 -5.79 6.17 -23.61
CA ARG A 123 -5.69 7.05 -24.78
C ARG A 123 -5.51 8.53 -24.43
N GLY A 124 -5.72 8.91 -23.17
CA GLY A 124 -5.70 10.28 -22.69
C GLY A 124 -4.31 10.81 -22.30
N PRO A 125 -4.22 12.07 -21.83
CA PRO A 125 -2.98 12.64 -21.30
C PRO A 125 -2.53 11.92 -20.02
N ARG A 126 -1.25 12.08 -19.65
CA ARG A 126 -0.68 11.44 -18.46
C ARG A 126 -1.40 11.89 -17.17
N ARG A 127 -1.59 10.96 -16.22
CA ARG A 127 -2.28 11.22 -14.94
C ARG A 127 -1.49 10.72 -13.73
N PRO A 128 -0.39 11.39 -13.36
CA PRO A 128 0.54 10.94 -12.30
C PRO A 128 -0.06 10.87 -10.88
N ARG A 129 -1.28 11.39 -10.68
CA ARG A 129 -2.00 11.36 -9.39
C ARG A 129 -3.20 10.40 -9.40
N THR A 130 -3.32 9.57 -10.42
CA THR A 130 -4.40 8.60 -10.55
C THR A 130 -3.87 7.18 -10.39
N ALA A 131 -4.55 6.40 -9.55
CA ALA A 131 -4.38 4.97 -9.46
C ALA A 131 -5.68 4.26 -9.89
N VAL A 132 -5.55 3.08 -10.46
CA VAL A 132 -6.65 2.16 -10.76
C VAL A 132 -6.45 0.92 -9.90
N VAL A 133 -7.50 0.52 -9.18
CA VAL A 133 -7.55 -0.72 -8.41
C VAL A 133 -8.68 -1.59 -8.94
N TRP A 134 -8.35 -2.79 -9.42
CA TRP A 134 -9.33 -3.74 -9.94
C TRP A 134 -9.30 -5.04 -9.12
N CYS A 135 -10.38 -5.31 -8.39
CA CYS A 135 -10.50 -6.46 -7.48
C CYS A 135 -11.55 -7.44 -8.02
N LEU A 136 -11.20 -8.70 -8.22
CA LEU A 136 -12.13 -9.74 -8.65
C LEU A 136 -12.25 -10.82 -7.58
N ASP A 137 -13.47 -11.20 -7.20
CA ASP A 137 -13.68 -12.37 -6.33
C ASP A 137 -13.78 -13.68 -7.14
N THR A 138 -13.16 -13.72 -8.32
CA THR A 138 -13.14 -14.86 -9.24
C THR A 138 -11.81 -14.88 -10.01
N PRO A 139 -11.48 -16.03 -10.65
CA PRO A 139 -10.33 -16.08 -11.54
C PRO A 139 -10.48 -15.11 -12.71
N VAL A 140 -9.39 -14.41 -13.05
CA VAL A 140 -9.37 -13.38 -14.09
C VAL A 140 -9.64 -14.00 -15.47
N PRO A 141 -10.70 -13.57 -16.18
CA PRO A 141 -10.90 -13.96 -17.57
C PRO A 141 -9.72 -13.54 -18.46
N PRO A 142 -9.39 -14.31 -19.51
CA PRO A 142 -8.37 -13.94 -20.47
C PRO A 142 -8.66 -12.58 -21.09
N GLY A 143 -7.63 -11.73 -21.22
CA GLY A 143 -7.71 -10.43 -21.88
C GLY A 143 -8.37 -9.31 -21.07
N LEU A 144 -8.99 -9.60 -19.92
CA LEU A 144 -9.76 -8.60 -19.16
C LEU A 144 -8.90 -7.41 -18.71
N TRP A 145 -7.63 -7.66 -18.37
CA TRP A 145 -6.71 -6.66 -17.84
C TRP A 145 -5.67 -6.16 -18.86
N ASP A 146 -5.74 -6.60 -20.12
CA ASP A 146 -4.72 -6.25 -21.13
C ASP A 146 -4.62 -4.73 -21.36
N GLU A 147 -5.76 -4.04 -21.46
CA GLU A 147 -5.77 -2.57 -21.59
C GLU A 147 -5.25 -1.90 -20.31
N ALA A 148 -5.58 -2.46 -19.14
CA ALA A 148 -5.15 -1.91 -17.85
C ALA A 148 -3.62 -2.07 -17.65
N ASP A 149 -3.02 -3.12 -18.19
CA ASP A 149 -1.57 -3.35 -18.18
C ASP A 149 -0.78 -2.26 -18.96
N HIS A 150 -1.45 -1.46 -19.80
CA HIS A 150 -0.85 -0.32 -20.51
C HIS A 150 -0.93 1.02 -19.74
N LEU A 151 -1.74 1.11 -18.67
CA LEU A 151 -1.92 2.33 -17.87
C LEU A 151 -0.61 2.91 -17.29
N PRO A 152 0.37 2.10 -16.83
CA PRO A 152 1.64 2.63 -16.30
C PRO A 152 2.43 3.45 -17.32
N ALA A 153 2.33 3.15 -18.61
CA ALA A 153 2.96 3.95 -19.67
C ALA A 153 2.37 5.36 -19.79
N ARG A 154 1.15 5.56 -19.27
CA ARG A 154 0.47 6.87 -19.17
C ARG A 154 0.62 7.50 -17.78
N GLY A 155 1.45 6.92 -16.92
CA GLY A 155 1.69 7.43 -15.56
C GLY A 155 0.50 7.23 -14.62
N THR A 156 -0.43 6.34 -14.95
CA THR A 156 -1.50 5.92 -14.05
C THR A 156 -1.04 4.67 -13.33
N ALA A 157 -1.09 4.65 -11.99
CA ALA A 157 -0.74 3.47 -11.22
C ALA A 157 -1.81 2.38 -11.38
N TRP A 158 -1.37 1.13 -11.42
CA TRP A 158 -2.20 -0.04 -11.69
C TRP A 158 -1.97 -1.09 -10.60
N LEU A 159 -3.02 -1.37 -9.83
CA LEU A 159 -3.03 -2.33 -8.73
C LEU A 159 -4.23 -3.27 -8.90
N ARG A 160 -4.07 -4.54 -8.55
CA ARG A 160 -5.10 -5.54 -8.83
C ARG A 160 -5.05 -6.72 -7.87
N CYS A 161 -6.20 -7.31 -7.62
CA CYS A 161 -6.29 -8.59 -6.95
C CYS A 161 -7.36 -9.49 -7.55
N HIS A 162 -7.19 -10.80 -7.40
CA HIS A 162 -8.17 -11.77 -7.83
C HIS A 162 -8.18 -13.00 -6.91
N ARG A 163 -9.34 -13.64 -6.79
CA ARG A 163 -9.49 -14.91 -6.06
C ARG A 163 -9.34 -16.12 -7.00
N GLU A 164 -8.67 -17.14 -6.53
CA GLU A 164 -8.64 -18.49 -7.13
C GLU A 164 -8.83 -19.53 -6.03
N GLY A 165 -9.99 -20.19 -6.00
CA GLY A 165 -10.36 -21.07 -4.89
C GLY A 165 -10.32 -20.32 -3.56
N ALA A 166 -9.64 -20.87 -2.56
CA ALA A 166 -9.46 -20.25 -1.24
C ALA A 166 -8.26 -19.29 -1.16
N GLN A 167 -7.67 -18.88 -2.29
CA GLN A 167 -6.53 -17.97 -2.31
C GLN A 167 -6.91 -16.65 -2.97
N VAL A 168 -6.42 -15.54 -2.44
CA VAL A 168 -6.45 -14.24 -3.12
C VAL A 168 -5.02 -13.83 -3.47
N TRP A 169 -4.82 -13.49 -4.73
CA TRP A 169 -3.57 -12.96 -5.24
C TRP A 169 -3.67 -11.44 -5.34
N LEU A 170 -2.77 -10.73 -4.65
CA LEU A 170 -2.58 -9.29 -4.84
C LEU A 170 -1.32 -9.14 -5.68
N GLU A 171 -1.50 -8.71 -6.93
CA GLU A 171 -0.38 -8.61 -7.86
C GLU A 171 0.42 -7.33 -7.64
N PRO A 172 1.71 -7.29 -8.05
CA PRO A 172 2.54 -6.12 -7.84
C PRO A 172 1.93 -4.86 -8.46
N LEU A 173 2.08 -3.73 -7.75
CA LEU A 173 1.73 -2.42 -8.28
C LEU A 173 2.64 -2.08 -9.47
N ALA A 174 2.04 -1.57 -10.55
CA ALA A 174 2.77 -1.05 -11.70
C ALA A 174 2.46 0.44 -11.88
N ASP A 175 3.47 1.31 -11.94
CA ASP A 175 3.28 2.75 -12.11
C ASP A 175 4.21 3.37 -13.16
N ARG A 176 5.10 2.57 -13.76
CA ARG A 176 5.91 2.97 -14.91
C ARG A 176 6.12 1.83 -15.92
N PRO A 177 6.56 2.13 -17.15
CA PRO A 177 6.97 1.11 -18.12
C PRO A 177 7.98 0.13 -17.53
N GLY A 178 7.83 -1.16 -17.85
CA GLY A 178 8.73 -2.23 -17.39
C GLY A 178 8.42 -2.79 -15.99
N ASP A 179 7.39 -2.29 -15.31
CA ASP A 179 6.88 -2.93 -14.09
C ASP A 179 6.13 -4.25 -14.41
N VAL A 180 5.82 -5.04 -13.37
CA VAL A 180 5.17 -6.35 -13.55
C VAL A 180 3.70 -6.17 -13.90
N THR A 181 3.28 -6.73 -15.04
CA THR A 181 1.92 -6.70 -15.56
C THR A 181 1.16 -7.97 -15.18
N ALA A 182 -0.16 -8.01 -15.37
CA ALA A 182 -0.94 -9.23 -15.16
C ALA A 182 -0.47 -10.36 -16.08
N ALA A 183 -0.17 -10.02 -17.34
CA ALA A 183 0.43 -10.98 -18.28
C ALA A 183 1.77 -11.54 -17.79
N HIS A 184 2.61 -10.74 -17.10
CA HIS A 184 3.85 -11.22 -16.48
C HIS A 184 3.58 -12.22 -15.36
N VAL A 185 2.66 -11.92 -14.46
CA VAL A 185 2.29 -12.82 -13.35
C VAL A 185 1.76 -14.14 -13.90
N ARG A 186 0.83 -14.10 -14.87
CA ARG A 186 0.27 -15.29 -15.52
C ARG A 186 1.36 -16.17 -16.14
N ARG A 187 2.25 -15.59 -16.96
CA ARG A 187 3.36 -16.31 -17.60
C ARG A 187 4.31 -16.94 -16.57
N ARG A 188 4.68 -16.20 -15.52
CA ARG A 188 5.55 -16.71 -14.44
C ARG A 188 4.90 -17.87 -13.68
N ARG A 189 3.61 -17.77 -13.38
CA ARG A 189 2.85 -18.83 -12.69
C ARG A 189 2.73 -20.09 -13.54
N LEU A 190 2.50 -19.98 -14.86
CA LEU A 190 2.53 -21.13 -15.78
C LEU A 190 3.90 -21.79 -15.82
N ALA A 191 4.97 -21.00 -15.88
CA ALA A 191 6.34 -21.52 -15.90
C ALA A 191 6.75 -22.18 -14.57
N ALA A 192 6.09 -21.83 -13.45
CA ALA A 192 6.42 -22.31 -12.11
C ALA A 192 5.62 -23.55 -11.68
N THR A 193 4.72 -24.08 -12.53
CA THR A 193 3.89 -25.24 -12.19
C THR A 193 4.08 -26.39 -13.19
N PRO A 194 4.15 -27.66 -12.73
CA PRO A 194 4.10 -28.80 -13.64
C PRO A 194 2.72 -28.92 -14.31
N ALA A 195 1.64 -28.48 -13.66
CA ALA A 195 0.25 -28.54 -14.13
C ALA A 195 -0.15 -27.31 -14.95
N HIS A 196 0.73 -26.87 -15.86
CA HIS A 196 0.57 -25.62 -16.60
C HIS A 196 -0.60 -25.66 -17.60
N ARG A 197 -0.92 -26.84 -18.16
CA ARG A 197 -2.05 -27.01 -19.08
C ARG A 197 -3.38 -26.92 -18.34
N GLU A 198 -3.46 -27.55 -17.18
CA GLU A 198 -4.62 -27.53 -16.29
C GLU A 198 -4.86 -26.12 -15.74
N LEU A 199 -3.79 -25.43 -15.33
CA LEU A 199 -3.87 -24.05 -14.87
C LEU A 199 -4.33 -23.09 -15.98
N ASP A 200 -3.81 -23.25 -17.21
CA ASP A 200 -4.30 -22.44 -18.33
C ASP A 200 -5.77 -22.74 -18.63
N ALA A 201 -6.18 -24.01 -18.73
CA ALA A 201 -7.57 -24.40 -18.92
C ALA A 201 -8.50 -23.83 -17.83
N TYR A 202 -8.07 -23.86 -16.56
CA TYR A 202 -8.78 -23.25 -15.44
C TYR A 202 -9.04 -21.77 -15.67
N TRP A 203 -8.02 -21.02 -16.09
CA TRP A 203 -8.17 -19.60 -16.38
C TRP A 203 -8.93 -19.29 -17.67
N GLN A 204 -8.91 -20.19 -18.67
CA GLN A 204 -9.75 -20.09 -19.86
C GLN A 204 -11.25 -20.29 -19.54
N GLY A 205 -11.61 -20.61 -18.29
CA GLY A 205 -13.00 -20.84 -17.91
C GLY A 205 -13.47 -22.27 -18.11
N LEU A 206 -12.57 -23.21 -18.43
CA LEU A 206 -12.88 -24.64 -18.55
C LEU A 206 -12.97 -25.29 -17.16
N ARG A 207 -13.83 -24.73 -16.33
CA ARG A 207 -14.03 -25.09 -14.91
C ARG A 207 -15.51 -25.13 -14.59
N THR A 208 -15.88 -25.90 -13.57
CA THR A 208 -17.22 -25.83 -12.99
C THR A 208 -17.46 -24.41 -12.45
N PRO A 209 -18.65 -23.83 -12.66
CA PRO A 209 -19.01 -22.54 -12.06
C PRO A 209 -18.87 -22.60 -10.54
N GLU A 210 -18.26 -21.57 -9.95
CA GLU A 210 -18.26 -21.39 -8.50
C GLU A 210 -19.61 -20.79 -8.08
N THR A 211 -20.26 -21.40 -7.09
CA THR A 211 -21.61 -21.02 -6.65
C THR A 211 -21.61 -20.07 -5.46
N GLU A 212 -20.51 -20.00 -4.71
CA GLU A 212 -20.41 -19.23 -3.47
C GLU A 212 -19.10 -18.44 -3.41
N SER A 213 -19.19 -17.20 -2.92
CA SER A 213 -18.01 -16.42 -2.57
C SER A 213 -17.40 -16.96 -1.27
N LEU A 214 -16.08 -17.17 -1.27
CA LEU A 214 -15.33 -17.46 -0.04
C LEU A 214 -14.88 -16.19 0.69
N SER A 215 -15.12 -15.02 0.10
CA SER A 215 -14.75 -13.75 0.70
C SER A 215 -15.73 -13.34 1.79
N THR A 216 -15.23 -13.23 3.01
CA THR A 216 -15.93 -12.66 4.16
C THR A 216 -15.63 -11.17 4.30
N ALA A 217 -16.44 -10.45 5.08
CA ALA A 217 -16.17 -9.05 5.44
C ALA A 217 -14.76 -8.86 6.05
N THR A 218 -14.29 -9.82 6.86
CA THR A 218 -12.94 -9.80 7.45
C THR A 218 -11.87 -9.92 6.38
N SER A 219 -11.98 -10.90 5.47
CA SER A 219 -11.02 -11.06 4.39
C SER A 219 -11.02 -9.86 3.43
N ALA A 220 -12.19 -9.32 3.09
CA ALA A 220 -12.31 -8.13 2.25
C ALA A 220 -11.65 -6.90 2.91
N ALA A 221 -11.83 -6.72 4.22
CA ALA A 221 -11.15 -5.68 4.97
C ALA A 221 -9.62 -5.87 4.97
N LEU A 222 -9.12 -7.10 5.14
CA LEU A 222 -7.69 -7.38 5.07
C LEU A 222 -7.11 -7.08 3.69
N ILE A 223 -7.78 -7.53 2.62
CA ILE A 223 -7.39 -7.26 1.23
C ILE A 223 -7.34 -5.74 0.98
N ALA A 224 -8.38 -5.02 1.39
CA ALA A 224 -8.45 -3.56 1.24
C ALA A 224 -7.34 -2.83 2.01
N SER A 225 -7.00 -3.28 3.22
CA SER A 225 -5.89 -2.73 4.01
C SER A 225 -4.54 -2.92 3.30
N LEU A 226 -4.29 -4.11 2.75
CA LEU A 226 -3.05 -4.40 2.00
C LEU A 226 -2.95 -3.54 0.73
N LEU A 227 -4.04 -3.40 -0.01
CA LEU A 227 -4.09 -2.56 -1.21
C LEU A 227 -3.91 -1.07 -0.87
N THR A 228 -4.49 -0.61 0.24
CA THR A 228 -4.36 0.77 0.71
C THR A 228 -2.93 1.05 1.19
N ALA A 229 -2.29 0.10 1.86
CA ALA A 229 -0.87 0.22 2.22
C ALA A 229 0.03 0.37 0.98
N ASP A 230 -0.26 -0.37 -0.09
CA ASP A 230 0.46 -0.25 -1.36
C ASP A 230 0.21 1.13 -2.03
N LEU A 231 -1.02 1.67 -1.95
CA LEU A 231 -1.34 3.03 -2.43
C LEU A 231 -0.62 4.12 -1.63
N ILE A 232 -0.52 3.96 -0.30
CA ILE A 232 0.22 4.87 0.59
C ILE A 232 1.70 4.89 0.20
N ALA A 233 2.33 3.71 0.06
CA ALA A 233 3.73 3.59 -0.32
C ALA A 233 3.98 4.22 -1.70
N TRP A 234 3.11 3.93 -2.67
CA TRP A 234 3.16 4.57 -3.99
C TRP A 234 3.05 6.10 -3.91
N ALA A 235 2.10 6.63 -3.15
CA ALA A 235 1.88 8.06 -3.03
C ALA A 235 3.04 8.81 -2.36
N ALA A 236 3.77 8.14 -1.47
CA ALA A 236 4.98 8.63 -0.82
C ALA A 236 6.21 8.60 -1.73
N GLY A 237 6.16 7.88 -2.86
CA GLY A 237 7.34 7.58 -3.68
C GLY A 237 8.33 6.65 -2.97
N ASP A 238 7.89 6.01 -1.88
CA ASP A 238 8.68 5.10 -1.08
C ASP A 238 8.71 3.72 -1.77
N PRO A 239 9.89 3.13 -2.04
CA PRO A 239 9.97 1.75 -2.53
C PRO A 239 9.32 0.71 -1.58
N GLY A 240 9.02 1.11 -0.34
CA GLY A 240 8.48 0.31 0.75
C GLY A 240 9.60 -0.09 1.71
N SER A 241 9.34 -0.03 3.02
CA SER A 241 10.25 -0.52 4.07
C SER A 241 10.33 -2.06 4.15
N ASP A 242 9.53 -2.76 3.36
CA ASP A 242 9.53 -4.22 3.25
C ASP A 242 10.76 -4.71 2.45
N ALA A 243 11.21 -5.93 2.74
CA ALA A 243 12.33 -6.59 2.06
C ALA A 243 12.13 -6.74 0.52
N LEU A 244 10.89 -6.65 0.03
CA LEU A 244 10.56 -6.73 -1.39
C LEU A 244 9.96 -5.41 -1.89
N PRO A 245 10.51 -4.82 -2.97
CA PRO A 245 9.96 -3.61 -3.58
C PRO A 245 8.51 -3.81 -3.98
N LEU A 246 7.68 -2.81 -3.70
CA LEU A 246 6.24 -2.78 -4.02
C LEU A 246 5.92 -3.31 -5.44
N ARG A 247 6.76 -2.94 -6.41
CA ARG A 247 6.56 -3.22 -7.85
C ARG A 247 6.97 -4.62 -8.30
N ARG A 248 7.50 -5.41 -7.38
CA ARG A 248 7.93 -6.80 -7.58
C ARG A 248 7.26 -7.76 -6.60
N ARG A 249 6.39 -7.26 -5.73
CA ARG A 249 5.81 -8.01 -4.62
C ARG A 249 4.45 -8.59 -5.01
N LEU A 250 4.41 -9.89 -5.24
CA LEU A 250 3.17 -10.66 -5.35
C LEU A 250 2.79 -11.16 -3.96
N ARG A 251 1.59 -10.87 -3.48
CA ARG A 251 1.09 -11.46 -2.23
C ARG A 251 0.07 -12.54 -2.53
N ARG A 252 0.13 -13.60 -1.72
CA ARG A 252 -0.90 -14.64 -1.67
C ARG A 252 -1.50 -14.66 -0.27
N LEU A 253 -2.79 -14.41 -0.20
CA LEU A 253 -3.61 -14.51 1.01
C LEU A 253 -4.40 -15.81 0.97
N ASP A 254 -4.31 -16.63 2.02
CA ASP A 254 -5.16 -17.79 2.21
C ASP A 254 -6.44 -17.37 2.96
N LEU A 255 -7.62 -17.61 2.39
CA LEU A 255 -8.90 -17.19 2.98
C LEU A 255 -9.33 -18.05 4.17
N ARG A 256 -8.69 -19.22 4.38
CA ARG A 256 -9.06 -20.13 5.48
C ARG A 256 -8.47 -19.70 6.81
N ASP A 257 -7.26 -19.14 6.79
CA ASP A 257 -6.52 -18.75 8.00
C ASP A 257 -5.99 -17.30 7.96
N LEU A 258 -6.24 -16.58 6.86
CA LEU A 258 -5.80 -15.21 6.62
C LEU A 258 -4.27 -15.03 6.57
N THR A 259 -3.52 -16.11 6.35
CA THR A 259 -2.07 -16.05 6.19
C THR A 259 -1.71 -15.31 4.91
N VAL A 260 -0.84 -14.30 5.03
CA VAL A 260 -0.29 -13.55 3.90
C VAL A 260 1.16 -13.98 3.66
N THR A 261 1.45 -14.44 2.45
CA THR A 261 2.82 -14.73 1.99
C THR A 261 3.20 -13.78 0.87
N GLN A 262 4.50 -13.44 0.77
CA GLN A 262 5.02 -12.54 -0.25
C GLN A 262 6.04 -13.28 -1.13
N HIS A 263 5.98 -13.04 -2.44
CA HIS A 263 6.85 -13.67 -3.43
C HIS A 263 7.39 -12.61 -4.40
N PRO A 264 8.70 -12.61 -4.70
CA PRO A 264 9.23 -11.74 -5.74
C PRO A 264 8.78 -12.21 -7.11
N VAL A 265 8.36 -11.27 -7.96
CA VAL A 265 8.04 -11.52 -9.37
C VAL A 265 8.79 -10.53 -10.23
N LEU A 266 9.41 -11.06 -11.29
CA LEU A 266 10.10 -10.28 -12.30
C LEU A 266 9.28 -10.21 -13.60
N PRO A 267 9.37 -9.11 -14.36
CA PRO A 267 8.84 -9.05 -15.72
C PRO A 267 9.34 -10.22 -16.55
N VAL A 268 8.55 -10.64 -17.52
CA VAL A 268 8.97 -11.64 -18.50
C VAL A 268 9.44 -10.88 -19.73
N PRO A 269 10.73 -10.98 -20.11
CA PRO A 269 11.22 -10.32 -21.32
C PRO A 269 10.41 -10.73 -22.54
N ASP A 270 10.36 -9.84 -23.54
CA ASP A 270 9.84 -10.21 -24.84
C ASP A 270 10.74 -11.29 -25.44
N VAL A 271 10.13 -12.42 -25.79
CA VAL A 271 10.81 -13.54 -26.44
C VAL A 271 10.44 -13.52 -27.91
N ALA A 272 11.43 -13.75 -28.76
CA ALA A 272 11.18 -13.92 -30.19
C ALA A 272 10.17 -15.07 -30.40
N PRO A 273 9.21 -14.92 -31.32
CA PRO A 273 8.32 -16.02 -31.66
C PRO A 273 9.13 -17.22 -32.12
N LEU A 274 8.69 -18.42 -31.75
CA LEU A 274 9.28 -19.64 -32.27
C LEU A 274 9.17 -19.62 -33.81
N PRO A 275 10.23 -20.03 -34.54
CA PRO A 275 10.14 -20.18 -35.98
C PRO A 275 8.94 -21.05 -36.33
N ALA A 276 8.12 -20.60 -37.28
CA ALA A 276 7.02 -21.42 -37.77
C ALA A 276 7.59 -22.78 -38.17
N ARG A 277 6.94 -23.87 -37.74
CA ARG A 277 7.29 -25.21 -38.21
C ARG A 277 7.11 -25.21 -39.73
N THR A 278 8.20 -25.07 -40.47
CA THR A 278 8.27 -25.55 -41.84
C THR A 278 8.07 -27.06 -41.75
N GLY A 279 6.88 -27.52 -42.12
CA GLY A 279 6.57 -28.94 -42.17
C GLY A 279 7.49 -29.69 -43.15
N PRO A 280 7.66 -31.01 -43.00
CA PRO A 280 8.20 -31.85 -44.06
C PRO A 280 7.28 -31.86 -45.28
#